data_AF-A0A1R3JBX9-F1
#
_entry.id   AF-A0A1R3JBX9-F1
#
_cell.length_a   1.000
_cell.length_b   1.000
_cell.length_c   1.000
_cell.angle_alpha   90.00
_cell.angle_beta   90.00
_cell.angle_gamma   90.00
#
_symmetry.space_group_name_H-M   'P 1'
#
loop_
_entity.id
_entity.type
_entity.pdbx_description
1 polymer ?
#
loop_
_entity_poly.entity_id
_entity_poly.type
_entity_poly.pdbx_seq_one_letter_code
_entity_poly.pdbx_strand_id
1 'polypeptide(L)'
;MANSKFEYVKSFEVEDEVMPPNFIVVRIVGRDFRRFSVVHEFEKPNDEKALKLMNQCAIAALEEFPDVVFSYGYGDEYSFVLRKTSKFYQRRSSKILSVIVSFFSSVYVTKWKEFFPLNELRYPPSFHSRIVCCASIEVIQAYLAWRQRDCHVQNQYNTCFWCLVTKGGKTVMEAQEILKDAKEQDRNELLHQQFNINYNDFNPLFRQGTCFFRTKVEDVVKYNEDGTPVKRLRRKASDFRSENIAGRRFWNEHATLLKELGGFPEDCIKVNLDYIRSFQFESKLMPSTWIVIRIDGCHFHRFSEIHEFDKPNDKQALDLMNLCAAAVLKEFQDIIFSYGVSDEYSFVLKKDSQLYQRRASEIVSAIVSFFSSMYVMKWEDVFPEKELKYPPYFDGRTVEVASLP
;
A
#
# COMPACT_ATOMS: atom_id res chain seq x y z
N MET A 1 14.75 3.23 39.78
CA MET A 1 13.75 3.30 38.69
C MET A 1 13.77 4.71 38.11
N ALA A 2 14.54 4.95 37.04
CA ALA A 2 14.69 6.27 36.42
C ALA A 2 13.53 6.67 35.47
N ASN A 3 12.62 5.74 35.18
CA ASN A 3 11.56 5.92 34.17
C ASN A 3 10.18 6.33 34.72
N SER A 4 9.95 6.39 36.04
CA SER A 4 8.60 6.69 36.58
C SER A 4 8.17 8.15 36.33
N LYS A 5 9.13 9.09 36.25
CA LYS A 5 8.82 10.52 36.03
C LYS A 5 8.18 10.81 34.67
N PHE A 6 8.46 9.98 33.66
CA PHE A 6 8.01 10.20 32.28
C PHE A 6 7.01 9.15 31.79
N GLU A 7 6.64 8.16 32.61
CA GLU A 7 5.73 7.08 32.20
C GLU A 7 4.36 7.58 31.73
N TYR A 8 3.92 8.73 32.26
CA TYR A 8 2.69 9.40 31.85
C TYR A 8 2.65 9.72 30.35
N VAL A 9 3.78 9.87 29.65
CA VAL A 9 3.74 10.18 28.21
C VAL A 9 3.14 9.05 27.38
N LYS A 10 3.14 7.81 27.89
CA LYS A 10 2.48 6.68 27.24
C LYS A 10 0.95 6.83 27.20
N SER A 11 0.35 7.58 28.12
CA SER A 11 -1.11 7.79 28.10
C SER A 11 -1.58 8.78 27.04
N PHE A 12 -0.66 9.43 26.31
CA PHE A 12 -1.00 10.24 25.12
C PHE A 12 -1.02 9.41 23.83
N GLU A 13 -0.62 8.12 23.87
CA GLU A 13 -0.77 7.24 22.73
C GLU A 13 -2.26 6.92 22.52
N VAL A 14 -2.73 7.00 21.26
CA VAL A 14 -4.13 6.73 20.92
C VAL A 14 -4.38 5.22 20.97
N GLU A 15 -5.38 4.80 21.74
CA GLU A 15 -5.91 3.43 21.64
C GLU A 15 -6.65 3.27 20.30
N ASP A 16 -6.14 2.38 19.44
CA ASP A 16 -6.62 2.23 18.07
C ASP A 16 -6.81 0.77 17.66
N GLU A 17 -7.17 -0.08 18.62
CA GLU A 17 -7.46 -1.48 18.38
C GLU A 17 -8.69 -1.66 17.48
N VAL A 18 -8.54 -2.44 16.41
CA VAL A 18 -9.66 -2.84 15.56
C VAL A 18 -10.46 -3.93 16.27
N MET A 19 -11.62 -3.54 16.81
CA MET A 19 -12.49 -4.42 17.58
C MET A 19 -12.84 -5.73 16.86
N PRO A 20 -12.71 -6.91 17.51
CA PRO A 20 -13.32 -8.15 17.05
C PRO A 20 -14.85 -8.02 16.97
N PRO A 21 -15.55 -8.71 16.05
CA PRO A 21 -15.06 -9.69 15.08
C PRO A 21 -14.72 -9.09 13.69
N ASN A 22 -14.47 -7.78 13.60
CA ASN A 22 -14.25 -7.12 12.32
C ASN A 22 -13.04 -7.71 11.57
N PHE A 23 -13.21 -7.93 10.27
CA PHE A 23 -12.11 -8.10 9.34
C PHE A 23 -11.35 -6.79 9.17
N ILE A 24 -10.05 -6.92 8.95
CA ILE A 24 -9.14 -5.79 8.74
C ILE A 24 -8.74 -5.80 7.26
N VAL A 25 -9.04 -4.72 6.56
CA VAL A 25 -8.55 -4.48 5.20
C VAL A 25 -7.61 -3.28 5.23
N VAL A 26 -6.36 -3.48 4.82
CA VAL A 26 -5.37 -2.41 4.69
C VAL A 26 -5.40 -1.93 3.24
N ARG A 27 -5.83 -0.71 3.00
CA ARG A 27 -5.76 -0.08 1.67
C ARG A 27 -4.51 0.78 1.60
N ILE A 28 -3.78 0.67 0.50
CA ILE A 28 -2.61 1.45 0.12
C ILE A 28 -2.92 2.19 -1.17
N VAL A 29 -2.57 3.46 -1.26
CA VAL A 29 -2.75 4.31 -2.46
C VAL A 29 -1.52 5.18 -2.66
N GLY A 30 -1.04 5.30 -3.88
CA GLY A 30 0.07 6.19 -4.23
C GLY A 30 -0.17 7.66 -3.86
N ARG A 31 0.80 8.32 -3.23
CA ARG A 31 0.76 9.76 -2.96
C ARG A 31 1.26 10.53 -4.18
N ASP A 32 0.38 11.34 -4.77
CA ASP A 32 0.66 12.15 -5.96
C ASP A 32 1.23 11.33 -7.14
N PHE A 33 0.68 10.13 -7.34
CA PHE A 33 1.12 9.24 -8.42
C PHE A 33 0.79 9.78 -9.81
N ARG A 34 -0.12 10.76 -9.91
CA ARG A 34 -0.31 11.52 -11.14
C ARG A 34 0.99 12.22 -11.55
N ARG A 35 1.61 13.00 -10.64
CA ARG A 35 2.92 13.61 -10.89
C ARG A 35 4.02 12.56 -11.05
N PHE A 36 4.02 11.53 -10.20
CA PHE A 36 5.02 10.45 -10.27
C PHE A 36 5.06 9.79 -11.64
N SER A 37 3.89 9.49 -12.20
CA SER A 37 3.77 8.87 -13.52
C SER A 37 4.23 9.77 -14.65
N VAL A 38 4.11 11.10 -14.52
CA VAL A 38 4.60 12.05 -15.52
C VAL A 38 6.13 12.17 -15.43
N VAL A 39 6.66 12.31 -14.21
CA VAL A 39 8.11 12.47 -13.98
C VAL A 39 8.90 11.24 -14.41
N HIS A 40 8.32 10.05 -14.24
CA HIS A 40 8.92 8.77 -14.63
C HIS A 40 8.40 8.25 -15.98
N GLU A 41 7.68 9.08 -16.74
CA GLU A 41 7.31 8.83 -18.14
C GLU A 41 6.52 7.53 -18.36
N PHE A 42 5.58 7.23 -17.46
CA PHE A 42 4.73 6.05 -17.56
C PHE A 42 3.81 6.14 -18.78
N GLU A 43 3.64 5.00 -19.46
CA GLU A 43 2.71 4.85 -20.56
C GLU A 43 1.26 5.17 -20.15
N LYS A 44 0.51 5.72 -21.11
CA LYS A 44 -0.90 6.12 -20.92
C LYS A 44 -1.79 5.39 -21.94
N PRO A 45 -2.98 4.91 -21.54
CA PRO A 45 -3.62 5.09 -20.23
C PRO A 45 -3.04 4.22 -19.10
N ASN A 46 -2.33 3.15 -19.42
CA ASN A 46 -1.77 2.21 -18.45
C ASN A 46 -0.33 1.87 -18.81
N ASP A 47 0.51 1.74 -17.78
CA ASP A 47 1.88 1.25 -17.90
C ASP A 47 1.98 -0.15 -17.29
N GLU A 48 2.22 -1.16 -18.13
CA GLU A 48 2.25 -2.55 -17.69
C GLU A 48 3.41 -2.82 -16.72
N LYS A 49 4.56 -2.14 -16.88
CA LYS A 49 5.73 -2.33 -16.01
C LYS A 49 5.43 -1.76 -14.62
N ALA A 50 4.81 -0.58 -14.55
CA ALA A 50 4.41 0.03 -13.30
C ALA A 50 3.41 -0.84 -12.52
N LEU A 51 2.41 -1.40 -13.22
CA LEU A 51 1.45 -2.32 -12.60
C LEU A 51 2.11 -3.62 -12.15
N LYS A 52 3.03 -4.18 -12.94
CA LYS A 52 3.78 -5.37 -12.53
C LYS A 52 4.68 -5.11 -11.31
N LEU A 53 5.26 -3.91 -11.19
CA LEU A 53 6.01 -3.51 -10.00
C LEU A 53 5.09 -3.44 -8.76
N MET A 54 3.92 -2.81 -8.87
CA MET A 54 2.92 -2.81 -7.79
C MET A 54 2.50 -4.23 -7.40
N ASN A 55 2.31 -5.12 -8.39
CA ASN A 55 1.98 -6.52 -8.17
C ASN A 55 3.11 -7.26 -7.44
N GLN A 56 4.38 -7.01 -7.77
CA GLN A 56 5.52 -7.59 -7.05
C GLN A 56 5.60 -7.14 -5.59
N CYS A 57 5.20 -5.90 -5.30
CA CYS A 57 5.11 -5.40 -3.93
C CYS A 57 4.01 -6.13 -3.16
N ALA A 58 2.85 -6.39 -3.78
CA ALA A 58 1.77 -7.13 -3.16
C ALA A 58 2.10 -8.61 -2.91
N ILE A 59 2.80 -9.26 -3.86
CA ILE A 59 3.33 -10.62 -3.67
C ILE A 59 4.29 -10.66 -2.49
N ALA A 60 5.25 -9.73 -2.43
CA ALA A 60 6.19 -9.65 -1.33
C ALA A 60 5.48 -9.45 0.02
N ALA A 61 4.44 -8.59 0.07
CA ALA A 61 3.67 -8.36 1.29
C ALA A 61 2.89 -9.63 1.72
N LEU A 62 2.37 -10.40 0.78
CA LEU A 62 1.82 -11.73 1.04
C LEU A 62 2.89 -12.75 1.46
N GLU A 63 4.16 -12.57 1.14
CA GLU A 63 5.19 -13.49 1.62
C GLU A 63 5.66 -13.13 3.02
N GLU A 64 5.85 -11.84 3.28
CA GLU A 64 6.32 -11.29 4.56
C GLU A 64 5.26 -11.37 5.67
N PHE A 65 3.97 -11.18 5.35
CA PHE A 65 2.89 -11.11 6.34
C PHE A 65 1.91 -12.29 6.22
N PRO A 66 2.13 -13.42 6.94
CA PRO A 66 1.26 -14.61 6.92
C PRO A 66 -0.23 -14.35 7.19
N ASP A 67 -0.53 -13.31 7.97
CA ASP A 67 -1.89 -12.94 8.35
C ASP A 67 -2.68 -12.30 7.21
N VAL A 68 -2.00 -11.70 6.22
CA VAL A 68 -2.62 -11.21 4.99
C VAL A 68 -2.98 -12.43 4.14
N VAL A 69 -4.26 -12.62 3.81
CA VAL A 69 -4.76 -13.81 3.11
C VAL A 69 -5.00 -13.55 1.63
N PHE A 70 -5.52 -12.36 1.33
CA PHE A 70 -5.95 -11.95 0.00
C PHE A 70 -5.48 -10.52 -0.25
N SER A 71 -5.10 -10.22 -1.49
CA SER A 71 -4.87 -8.86 -1.93
C SER A 71 -5.50 -8.59 -3.28
N TYR A 72 -5.88 -7.34 -3.53
CA TYR A 72 -6.40 -6.87 -4.81
C TYR A 72 -5.89 -5.47 -5.10
N GLY A 73 -5.43 -5.22 -6.33
CA GLY A 73 -4.95 -3.91 -6.73
C GLY A 73 -5.14 -3.61 -8.21
N TYR A 74 -5.18 -2.31 -8.51
CA TYR A 74 -5.19 -1.73 -9.84
C TYR A 74 -4.67 -0.29 -9.76
N GLY A 75 -4.19 0.26 -10.87
CA GLY A 75 -3.61 1.60 -10.87
C GLY A 75 -2.47 1.72 -9.84
N ASP A 76 -2.57 2.73 -8.98
CA ASP A 76 -1.66 3.01 -7.87
C ASP A 76 -2.19 2.54 -6.50
N GLU A 77 -3.21 1.66 -6.47
CA GLU A 77 -3.80 1.16 -5.22
C GLU A 77 -3.69 -0.36 -5.03
N TYR A 78 -3.60 -0.76 -3.75
CA TYR A 78 -3.68 -2.15 -3.32
C TYR A 78 -4.47 -2.28 -2.02
N SER A 79 -5.25 -3.34 -1.89
CA SER A 79 -5.99 -3.72 -0.68
C SER A 79 -5.48 -5.07 -0.19
N PHE A 80 -5.24 -5.20 1.12
CA PHE A 80 -4.77 -6.42 1.77
C PHE A 80 -5.77 -6.83 2.86
N VAL A 81 -6.38 -8.00 2.72
CA VAL A 81 -7.36 -8.54 3.65
C VAL A 81 -6.67 -9.49 4.62
N LEU A 82 -6.73 -9.18 5.91
CA LEU A 82 -6.20 -10.06 6.97
C LEU A 82 -7.23 -11.14 7.34
N ARG A 83 -6.73 -12.30 7.77
CA ARG A 83 -7.57 -13.38 8.32
C ARG A 83 -8.45 -12.87 9.46
N LYS A 84 -9.67 -13.39 9.58
CA LYS A 84 -10.65 -12.96 10.60
C LYS A 84 -10.10 -13.04 12.04
N THR A 85 -9.34 -14.09 12.32
CA THR A 85 -8.78 -14.40 13.64
C THR A 85 -7.44 -13.72 13.91
N SER A 86 -6.99 -12.80 13.05
CA SER A 86 -5.70 -12.15 13.16
C SER A 86 -5.55 -11.45 14.51
N LYS A 87 -4.39 -11.69 15.15
CA LYS A 87 -3.89 -10.97 16.32
C LYS A 87 -2.64 -10.13 15.97
N PHE A 88 -2.39 -9.93 14.68
CA PHE A 88 -1.22 -9.22 14.17
C PHE A 88 -1.13 -7.83 14.84
N TYR A 89 0.01 -7.54 15.47
CA TYR A 89 0.24 -6.35 16.29
C TYR A 89 -0.86 -5.99 17.29
N GLN A 90 -1.50 -6.99 17.90
CA GLN A 90 -2.64 -6.80 18.81
C GLN A 90 -3.77 -5.98 18.18
N ARG A 91 -3.94 -6.09 16.85
CA ARG A 91 -5.00 -5.43 16.09
C ARG A 91 -4.94 -3.89 16.12
N ARG A 92 -3.82 -3.29 16.53
CA ARG A 92 -3.61 -1.83 16.50
C ARG A 92 -3.55 -1.31 15.08
N SER A 93 -4.50 -0.44 14.73
CA SER A 93 -4.70 0.08 13.37
C SER A 93 -3.44 0.74 12.80
N SER A 94 -2.84 1.66 13.56
CA SER A 94 -1.62 2.41 13.20
C SER A 94 -0.45 1.48 12.93
N LYS A 95 -0.20 0.49 13.79
CA LYS A 95 0.88 -0.50 13.59
C LYS A 95 0.65 -1.32 12.33
N ILE A 96 -0.55 -1.85 12.14
CA ILE A 96 -0.84 -2.73 10.99
C ILE A 96 -0.70 -1.96 9.67
N LEU A 97 -1.31 -0.78 9.56
CA LEU A 97 -1.27 0.00 8.32
C LEU A 97 0.15 0.51 8.02
N SER A 98 0.88 0.98 9.04
CA SER A 98 2.21 1.58 8.86
C SER A 98 3.26 0.54 8.46
N VAL A 99 3.25 -0.64 9.08
CA VAL A 99 4.17 -1.73 8.76
C VAL A 99 3.97 -2.22 7.32
N ILE A 100 2.72 -2.46 6.92
CA ILE A 100 2.43 -2.98 5.58
C ILE A 100 2.77 -1.93 4.52
N VAL A 101 2.41 -0.65 4.72
CA VAL A 101 2.74 0.40 3.75
C VAL A 101 4.22 0.71 3.69
N SER A 102 4.92 0.70 4.83
CA SER A 102 6.37 0.87 4.89
C SER A 102 7.08 -0.23 4.11
N PHE A 103 6.75 -1.50 4.37
CA PHE A 103 7.31 -2.63 3.63
C PHE A 103 7.00 -2.55 2.14
N PHE A 104 5.75 -2.25 1.76
CA PHE A 104 5.35 -2.07 0.36
C PHE A 104 6.21 -1.00 -0.33
N SER A 105 6.45 0.12 0.35
CA SER A 105 7.24 1.25 -0.16
C SER A 105 8.71 0.89 -0.36
N SER A 106 9.30 0.15 0.58
CA SER A 106 10.67 -0.34 0.47
C SER A 106 10.82 -1.33 -0.68
N VAL A 107 9.91 -2.30 -0.80
CA VAL A 107 9.92 -3.26 -1.93
C VAL A 107 9.80 -2.54 -3.27
N TYR A 108 8.94 -1.52 -3.36
CA TYR A 108 8.76 -0.75 -4.59
C TYR A 108 10.07 -0.11 -5.05
N VAL A 109 10.82 0.49 -4.12
CA VAL A 109 12.13 1.09 -4.43
C VAL A 109 13.16 0.02 -4.76
N THR A 110 13.27 -1.03 -3.94
CA THR A 110 14.23 -2.12 -4.16
C THR A 110 14.06 -2.77 -5.53
N LYS A 111 12.81 -3.03 -5.95
CA LYS A 111 12.51 -3.68 -7.23
C LYS A 111 12.45 -2.71 -8.41
N TRP A 112 12.59 -1.40 -8.21
CA TRP A 112 12.43 -0.42 -9.29
C TRP A 112 13.29 -0.73 -10.51
N LYS A 113 14.59 -1.00 -10.31
CA LYS A 113 15.56 -1.27 -11.38
C LYS A 113 15.29 -2.56 -12.15
N GLU A 114 14.58 -3.53 -11.56
CA GLU A 114 14.15 -4.76 -12.24
C GLU A 114 13.09 -4.47 -13.32
N PHE A 115 12.22 -3.48 -13.09
CA PHE A 115 11.14 -3.10 -14.00
C PHE A 115 11.48 -1.93 -14.91
N PHE A 116 12.33 -1.03 -14.42
CA PHE A 116 12.74 0.21 -15.09
C PHE A 116 14.27 0.32 -15.12
N PRO A 117 14.99 -0.55 -15.85
CA PRO A 117 16.45 -0.58 -15.84
C PRO A 117 17.08 0.71 -16.40
N LEU A 118 16.39 1.36 -17.35
CA LEU A 118 16.85 2.58 -18.01
C LEU A 118 16.37 3.88 -17.34
N ASN A 119 15.38 3.80 -16.46
CA ASN A 119 14.82 4.99 -15.81
C ASN A 119 15.31 5.03 -14.37
N GLU A 120 15.95 6.13 -13.98
CA GLU A 120 16.28 6.36 -12.58
C GLU A 120 15.03 6.76 -11.79
N LEU A 121 14.94 6.26 -10.56
CA LEU A 121 13.93 6.70 -9.62
C LEU A 121 14.32 8.09 -9.12
N ARG A 122 13.69 9.15 -9.67
CA ARG A 122 14.12 10.55 -9.48
C ARG A 122 13.84 11.06 -8.07
N TYR A 123 12.82 10.52 -7.41
CA TYR A 123 12.47 10.87 -6.04
C TYR A 123 11.75 9.69 -5.37
N PRO A 124 11.80 9.58 -4.03
CA PRO A 124 11.17 8.48 -3.30
C PRO A 124 9.66 8.46 -3.54
N PRO A 125 9.07 7.31 -3.91
CA PRO A 125 7.63 7.17 -3.88
C PRO A 125 7.16 7.26 -2.43
N SER A 126 5.91 7.65 -2.26
CA SER A 126 5.23 7.68 -0.98
C SER A 126 3.81 7.20 -1.19
N PHE A 127 3.23 6.57 -0.17
CA PHE A 127 1.92 5.96 -0.22
C PHE A 127 1.12 6.32 1.02
N HIS A 128 -0.17 6.56 0.83
CA HIS A 128 -1.14 6.63 1.90
C HIS A 128 -1.67 5.24 2.23
N SER A 129 -2.00 5.02 3.49
CA SER A 129 -2.67 3.82 3.93
C SER A 129 -3.70 4.08 5.00
N ARG A 130 -4.74 3.24 5.00
CA ARG A 130 -5.79 3.24 6.02
C ARG A 130 -6.33 1.83 6.25
N ILE A 131 -6.91 1.63 7.42
CA ILE A 131 -7.69 0.44 7.73
C ILE A 131 -9.15 0.68 7.36
N VAL A 132 -9.73 -0.28 6.64
CA VAL A 132 -11.17 -0.42 6.44
C VAL A 132 -11.64 -1.61 7.28
N CYS A 133 -12.53 -1.34 8.23
CA CYS A 133 -13.12 -2.35 9.09
C CYS A 133 -14.36 -2.95 8.41
N CYS A 134 -14.37 -4.26 8.21
CA CYS A 134 -15.52 -4.97 7.64
C CYS A 134 -16.12 -5.90 8.68
N ALA A 135 -17.36 -5.64 9.11
CA ALA A 135 -18.00 -6.38 10.20
C ALA A 135 -18.34 -7.85 9.84
N SER A 136 -18.46 -8.16 8.57
CA SER A 136 -18.83 -9.49 8.08
C SER A 136 -18.21 -9.79 6.70
N ILE A 137 -18.40 -11.02 6.23
CA ILE A 137 -17.87 -11.46 4.93
C ILE A 137 -18.60 -10.79 3.76
N GLU A 138 -19.88 -10.45 3.94
CA GLU A 138 -20.70 -9.68 2.99
C GLU A 138 -20.17 -8.25 2.85
N VAL A 139 -19.66 -7.65 3.94
CA VAL A 139 -19.03 -6.32 3.88
C VAL A 139 -17.69 -6.37 3.13
N ILE A 140 -16.91 -7.46 3.30
CA ILE A 140 -15.71 -7.70 2.48
C ILE A 140 -16.09 -7.85 1.00
N GLN A 141 -17.13 -8.63 0.70
CA GLN A 141 -17.63 -8.81 -0.66
C GLN A 141 -18.03 -7.47 -1.30
N ALA A 142 -18.79 -6.64 -0.57
CA ALA A 142 -19.20 -5.32 -1.01
C ALA A 142 -17.99 -4.38 -1.24
N TYR A 143 -16.98 -4.45 -0.37
CA TYR A 143 -15.73 -3.71 -0.53
C TYR A 143 -15.00 -4.12 -1.81
N LEU A 144 -14.80 -5.43 -2.04
CA LEU A 144 -14.11 -5.93 -3.24
C LEU A 144 -14.88 -5.61 -4.53
N ALA A 145 -16.21 -5.74 -4.52
CA ALA A 145 -17.06 -5.34 -5.64
C ALA A 145 -16.94 -3.84 -5.93
N TRP A 146 -16.87 -3.01 -4.89
CA TRP A 146 -16.66 -1.57 -5.03
C TRP A 146 -15.30 -1.24 -5.64
N ARG A 147 -14.22 -1.89 -5.20
CA ARG A 147 -12.87 -1.66 -5.75
C ARG A 147 -12.76 -2.15 -7.20
N GLN A 148 -13.31 -3.31 -7.53
CA GLN A 148 -13.28 -3.81 -8.91
C GLN A 148 -14.14 -2.97 -9.87
N ARG A 149 -15.29 -2.48 -9.41
CA ARG A 149 -16.09 -1.54 -10.21
C ARG A 149 -15.35 -0.23 -10.46
N ASP A 150 -14.64 0.28 -9.46
CA ASP A 150 -13.83 1.50 -9.58
C ASP A 150 -12.69 1.30 -10.59
N CYS A 151 -12.00 0.14 -10.56
CA CYS A 151 -11.03 -0.26 -11.58
C CYS A 151 -11.60 -0.16 -13.00
N HIS A 152 -12.73 -0.80 -13.25
CA HIS A 152 -13.36 -0.82 -14.57
C HIS A 152 -13.76 0.59 -15.03
N VAL A 153 -14.43 1.36 -14.17
CA VAL A 153 -14.90 2.71 -14.50
C VAL A 153 -13.74 3.66 -14.77
N GLN A 154 -12.68 3.62 -13.95
CA GLN A 154 -11.51 4.47 -14.11
C GLN A 154 -10.70 4.08 -15.34
N ASN A 155 -10.46 2.79 -15.56
CA ASN A 155 -9.70 2.34 -16.73
C ASN A 155 -10.42 2.70 -18.05
N GLN A 156 -11.73 2.49 -18.11
CA GLN A 156 -12.52 2.87 -19.28
C GLN A 156 -12.49 4.38 -19.53
N TYR A 157 -12.68 5.19 -18.47
CA TYR A 157 -12.57 6.66 -18.57
C TYR A 157 -11.18 7.09 -19.08
N ASN A 158 -10.12 6.58 -18.46
CA ASN A 158 -8.74 6.91 -18.82
C ASN A 158 -8.41 6.50 -20.25
N THR A 159 -8.91 5.35 -20.71
CA THR A 159 -8.74 4.88 -22.09
C THR A 159 -9.39 5.84 -23.08
N CYS A 160 -10.64 6.24 -22.85
CA CYS A 160 -11.30 7.25 -23.67
C CYS A 160 -10.54 8.58 -23.66
N PHE A 161 -10.17 9.05 -22.47
CA PHE A 161 -9.49 10.32 -22.27
C PHE A 161 -8.18 10.37 -23.06
N TRP A 162 -7.33 9.35 -22.92
CA TRP A 162 -6.05 9.31 -23.63
C TRP A 162 -6.21 9.04 -25.12
N CYS A 163 -7.23 8.31 -25.59
CA CYS A 163 -7.51 8.21 -27.02
C CYS A 163 -7.93 9.56 -27.63
N LEU A 164 -8.81 10.31 -26.95
CA LEU A 164 -9.19 11.67 -27.37
C LEU A 164 -7.99 12.60 -27.48
N VAL A 165 -7.08 12.55 -26.50
CA VAL A 165 -5.88 13.41 -26.48
C VAL A 165 -4.86 12.97 -27.54
N THR A 166 -4.48 11.69 -27.56
CA THR A 166 -3.35 11.21 -28.37
C THR A 166 -3.72 10.88 -29.81
N LYS A 167 -4.92 10.34 -30.06
CA LYS A 167 -5.41 9.96 -31.40
C LYS A 167 -6.40 10.97 -31.96
N GLY A 168 -7.24 11.55 -31.12
CA GLY A 168 -8.27 12.52 -31.50
C GLY A 168 -7.78 13.97 -31.58
N GLY A 169 -6.53 14.26 -31.19
CA GLY A 169 -5.94 15.60 -31.21
C GLY A 169 -6.62 16.61 -30.29
N LYS A 170 -7.40 16.15 -29.30
CA LYS A 170 -8.09 17.01 -28.34
C LYS A 170 -7.13 17.51 -27.28
N THR A 171 -7.37 18.72 -26.80
CA THR A 171 -6.72 19.22 -25.58
C THR A 171 -7.24 18.46 -24.36
N VAL A 172 -6.49 18.53 -23.25
CA VAL A 172 -6.89 17.94 -21.97
C VAL A 172 -8.26 18.45 -21.51
N MET A 173 -8.52 19.74 -21.67
CA MET A 173 -9.79 20.36 -21.27
C MET A 173 -10.96 19.87 -22.14
N GLU A 174 -10.78 19.80 -23.45
CA GLU A 174 -11.82 19.30 -24.35
C GLU A 174 -12.14 17.83 -24.07
N ALA A 175 -11.13 17.00 -23.86
CA ALA A 175 -11.33 15.59 -23.53
C ALA A 175 -12.08 15.42 -22.20
N GLN A 176 -11.80 16.26 -21.20
CA GLN A 176 -12.54 16.28 -19.93
C GLN A 176 -14.00 16.67 -20.13
N GLU A 177 -14.28 17.72 -20.92
CA GLU A 177 -15.65 18.19 -21.14
C GLU A 177 -16.48 17.16 -21.91
N ILE A 178 -15.89 16.51 -22.93
CA ILE A 178 -16.55 15.42 -23.68
C ILE A 178 -16.94 14.25 -22.75
N LEU A 179 -16.11 13.92 -21.76
CA LEU A 179 -16.30 12.75 -20.89
C LEU A 179 -17.04 13.05 -19.59
N LYS A 180 -17.34 14.31 -19.30
CA LYS A 180 -17.86 14.78 -18.00
C LYS A 180 -19.11 14.04 -17.54
N ASP A 181 -20.08 13.89 -18.43
CA ASP A 181 -21.37 13.25 -18.15
C ASP A 181 -21.54 11.90 -18.87
N ALA A 182 -20.47 11.41 -19.52
CA ALA A 182 -20.49 10.18 -20.29
C ALA A 182 -20.61 8.95 -19.37
N LYS A 183 -21.65 8.15 -19.62
CA LYS A 183 -21.87 6.85 -18.97
C LYS A 183 -21.00 5.77 -19.61
N GLU A 184 -21.00 4.59 -19.00
CA GLU A 184 -20.24 3.44 -19.48
C GLU A 184 -20.54 3.06 -20.94
N GLN A 185 -21.81 3.10 -21.34
CA GLN A 185 -22.21 2.82 -22.72
C GLN A 185 -21.69 3.89 -23.68
N ASP A 186 -21.87 5.17 -23.33
CA ASP A 186 -21.39 6.31 -24.13
C ASP A 186 -19.87 6.21 -24.37
N ARG A 187 -19.11 5.78 -23.35
CA ARG A 187 -17.65 5.59 -23.44
C ARG A 187 -17.28 4.43 -24.37
N ASN A 188 -18.00 3.32 -24.33
CA ASN A 188 -17.78 2.20 -25.24
C ASN A 188 -18.10 2.59 -26.70
N GLU A 189 -19.21 3.29 -26.91
CA GLU A 189 -19.60 3.79 -28.23
C GLU A 189 -18.57 4.78 -28.77
N LEU A 190 -18.05 5.68 -27.93
CA LEU A 190 -16.99 6.62 -28.30
C LEU A 190 -15.71 5.89 -28.74
N LEU A 191 -15.24 4.90 -27.97
CA LEU A 191 -14.05 4.11 -28.33
C LEU A 191 -14.25 3.37 -29.65
N HIS A 192 -15.42 2.76 -29.85
CA HIS A 192 -15.70 2.00 -31.05
C HIS A 192 -15.86 2.90 -32.27
N GLN A 193 -16.71 3.93 -32.22
CA GLN A 193 -17.04 4.76 -33.37
C GLN A 193 -15.89 5.67 -33.81
N GLN A 194 -15.17 6.27 -32.87
CA GLN A 194 -14.11 7.24 -33.21
C GLN A 194 -12.73 6.61 -33.40
N PHE A 195 -12.46 5.50 -32.70
CA PHE A 195 -11.12 4.91 -32.68
C PHE A 195 -11.08 3.46 -33.15
N ASN A 196 -12.22 2.86 -33.49
CA ASN A 196 -12.34 1.44 -33.84
C ASN A 196 -11.73 0.53 -32.76
N ILE A 197 -11.95 0.88 -31.49
CA ILE A 197 -11.44 0.17 -30.33
C ILE A 197 -12.61 -0.49 -29.60
N ASN A 198 -12.52 -1.80 -29.40
CA ASN A 198 -13.41 -2.53 -28.49
C ASN A 198 -12.75 -2.64 -27.11
N TYR A 199 -13.38 -2.05 -26.09
CA TYR A 199 -12.85 -2.07 -24.72
C TYR A 199 -12.67 -3.51 -24.19
N ASN A 200 -13.50 -4.46 -24.61
CA ASN A 200 -13.42 -5.83 -24.10
C ASN A 200 -12.19 -6.60 -24.60
N ASP A 201 -11.49 -6.09 -25.61
CA ASP A 201 -10.31 -6.75 -26.17
C ASP A 201 -9.01 -6.34 -25.44
N PHE A 202 -9.08 -5.36 -24.52
CA PHE A 202 -7.92 -4.96 -23.73
C PHE A 202 -7.50 -6.04 -22.74
N ASN A 203 -6.20 -6.05 -22.44
CA ASN A 203 -5.58 -6.91 -21.45
C ASN A 203 -6.39 -6.89 -20.13
N PRO A 204 -6.82 -8.06 -19.63
CA PRO A 204 -7.56 -8.17 -18.37
C PRO A 204 -6.85 -7.52 -17.18
N LEU A 205 -5.52 -7.43 -17.18
CA LEU A 205 -4.73 -6.70 -16.18
C LEU A 205 -5.23 -5.26 -15.98
N PHE A 206 -5.55 -4.56 -17.07
CA PHE A 206 -5.98 -3.16 -17.02
C PHE A 206 -7.46 -3.02 -16.67
N ARG A 207 -8.29 -3.97 -17.15
CA ARG A 207 -9.74 -3.89 -16.97
C ARG A 207 -10.21 -4.37 -15.60
N GLN A 208 -9.59 -5.44 -15.12
CA GLN A 208 -10.06 -6.17 -13.93
C GLN A 208 -9.14 -5.99 -12.73
N GLY A 209 -7.94 -5.44 -12.91
CA GLY A 209 -6.91 -5.43 -11.88
C GLY A 209 -6.30 -6.81 -11.65
N THR A 210 -5.60 -6.97 -10.54
CA THR A 210 -4.97 -8.24 -10.15
C THR A 210 -5.30 -8.57 -8.70
N CYS A 211 -5.63 -9.82 -8.42
CA CYS A 211 -5.69 -10.32 -7.04
C CYS A 211 -4.66 -11.42 -6.81
N PHE A 212 -4.19 -11.51 -5.57
CA PHE A 212 -3.25 -12.53 -5.13
C PHE A 212 -3.73 -13.16 -3.83
N PHE A 213 -3.59 -14.47 -3.73
CA PHE A 213 -3.73 -15.22 -2.49
C PHE A 213 -2.90 -16.50 -2.56
N ARG A 214 -2.65 -17.09 -1.40
CA ARG A 214 -1.78 -18.28 -1.33
C ARG A 214 -2.54 -19.54 -1.74
N THR A 215 -2.00 -20.26 -2.72
CA THR A 215 -2.49 -21.59 -3.10
C THR A 215 -1.44 -22.66 -2.86
N LYS A 216 -1.90 -23.89 -2.75
CA LYS A 216 -1.04 -25.06 -2.61
C LYS A 216 -0.50 -25.43 -4.00
N VAL A 217 0.79 -25.26 -4.20
CA VAL A 217 1.49 -25.63 -5.43
C VAL A 217 2.54 -26.70 -5.13
N GLU A 218 2.75 -27.62 -6.07
CA GLU A 218 3.89 -28.54 -6.01
C GLU A 218 5.17 -27.78 -6.34
N ASP A 219 6.13 -27.80 -5.42
CA ASP A 219 7.43 -27.14 -5.58
C ASP A 219 8.54 -28.20 -5.58
N VAL A 220 9.45 -28.14 -6.55
CA VAL A 220 10.62 -29.03 -6.57
C VAL A 220 11.64 -28.46 -5.59
N VAL A 221 11.86 -29.17 -4.48
CA VAL A 221 12.73 -28.67 -3.40
C VAL A 221 14.18 -29.08 -3.59
N LYS A 222 14.40 -30.24 -4.22
CA LYS A 222 15.72 -30.77 -4.56
C LYS A 222 15.57 -31.85 -5.64
N TYR A 223 16.68 -32.22 -6.24
CA TYR A 223 16.79 -33.42 -7.06
C TYR A 223 17.51 -34.50 -6.25
N ASN A 224 17.07 -35.75 -6.38
CA ASN A 224 17.80 -36.90 -5.87
C ASN A 224 19.06 -37.14 -6.73
N GLU A 225 19.97 -37.99 -6.26
CA GLU A 225 21.21 -38.34 -6.98
C GLU A 225 20.96 -38.95 -8.38
N ASP A 226 19.79 -39.56 -8.57
CA ASP A 226 19.30 -40.10 -9.85
C ASP A 226 18.63 -39.06 -10.76
N GLY A 227 18.61 -37.78 -10.37
CA GLY A 227 17.98 -36.69 -11.11
C GLY A 227 16.45 -36.62 -10.93
N THR A 228 15.83 -37.43 -10.06
CA THR A 228 14.39 -37.35 -9.82
C THR A 228 14.02 -36.15 -8.93
N PRO A 229 12.99 -35.34 -9.30
CA PRO A 229 12.61 -34.16 -8.53
C PRO A 229 11.83 -34.54 -7.27
N VAL A 230 12.30 -34.09 -6.10
CA VAL A 230 11.58 -34.20 -4.84
C VAL A 230 10.60 -33.03 -4.73
N LYS A 231 9.34 -33.31 -5.04
CA LYS A 231 8.26 -32.33 -4.95
C LYS A 231 7.69 -32.26 -3.53
N ARG A 232 7.44 -31.05 -3.04
CA ARG A 232 6.68 -30.80 -1.81
C ARG A 232 5.58 -29.78 -2.07
N LEU A 233 4.43 -29.98 -1.43
CA LEU A 233 3.35 -29.02 -1.47
C LEU A 233 3.72 -27.79 -0.63
N ARG A 234 3.82 -26.61 -1.26
CA ARG A 234 4.08 -25.34 -0.58
C ARG A 234 2.94 -24.36 -0.84
N ARG A 235 2.72 -23.44 0.10
CA ARG A 235 1.81 -22.31 -0.10
C ARG A 235 2.60 -21.17 -0.75
N LYS A 236 2.31 -20.85 -2.01
CA LYS A 236 2.90 -19.69 -2.71
C LYS A 236 1.79 -18.72 -3.11
N ALA A 237 2.10 -17.43 -3.14
CA ALA A 237 1.20 -16.44 -3.71
C ALA A 237 1.07 -16.70 -5.22
N SER A 238 -0.15 -16.66 -5.73
CA SER A 238 -0.44 -16.85 -7.15
C SER A 238 -1.32 -15.71 -7.65
N ASP A 239 -1.12 -15.29 -8.90
CA ASP A 239 -1.96 -14.27 -9.52
C ASP A 239 -3.27 -14.87 -10.00
N PHE A 240 -4.36 -14.18 -9.72
CA PHE A 240 -5.69 -14.51 -10.20
C PHE A 240 -6.32 -13.27 -10.84
N ARG A 241 -6.99 -13.48 -11.97
CA ARG A 241 -7.78 -12.47 -12.66
C ARG A 241 -9.16 -13.05 -12.90
N SER A 242 -10.18 -12.26 -12.59
CA SER A 242 -11.58 -12.64 -12.78
C SER A 242 -12.36 -11.38 -13.12
N GLU A 243 -13.37 -11.49 -13.97
CA GLU A 243 -14.31 -10.40 -14.24
C GLU A 243 -15.14 -10.02 -13.01
N ASN A 244 -15.26 -10.93 -12.04
CA ASN A 244 -15.94 -10.69 -10.78
C ASN A 244 -15.23 -11.39 -9.63
N ILE A 245 -14.26 -10.71 -9.01
CA ILE A 245 -13.53 -11.22 -7.83
C ILE A 245 -14.41 -11.24 -6.57
N ALA A 246 -15.49 -10.46 -6.56
CA ALA A 246 -16.51 -10.48 -5.51
C ALA A 246 -17.62 -11.49 -5.80
N GLY A 247 -17.51 -12.25 -6.90
CA GLY A 247 -18.48 -13.27 -7.29
C GLY A 247 -18.35 -14.49 -6.39
N ARG A 248 -19.51 -15.03 -6.00
CA ARG A 248 -19.63 -16.24 -5.19
C ARG A 248 -18.87 -17.40 -5.81
N ARG A 249 -19.01 -17.59 -7.12
CA ARG A 249 -18.35 -18.67 -7.86
C ARG A 249 -16.84 -18.59 -7.74
N PHE A 250 -16.27 -17.44 -8.12
CA PHE A 250 -14.82 -17.22 -8.02
C PHE A 250 -14.32 -17.44 -6.59
N TRP A 251 -14.94 -16.79 -5.61
CA TRP A 251 -14.46 -16.83 -4.23
C TRP A 251 -14.56 -18.22 -3.60
N ASN A 252 -15.71 -18.88 -3.75
CA ASN A 252 -15.99 -20.15 -3.07
C ASN A 252 -15.33 -21.36 -3.75
N GLU A 253 -14.86 -21.24 -5.00
CA GLU A 253 -14.03 -22.28 -5.64
C GLU A 253 -12.63 -22.40 -4.99
N HIS A 254 -12.18 -21.37 -4.28
CA HIS A 254 -10.85 -21.34 -3.65
C HIS A 254 -10.87 -21.72 -2.17
N ALA A 255 -10.48 -22.96 -1.86
CA ALA A 255 -10.48 -23.52 -0.50
C ALA A 255 -9.68 -22.70 0.54
N THR A 256 -8.60 -22.01 0.14
CA THR A 256 -7.85 -21.13 1.05
C THR A 256 -8.72 -19.96 1.52
N LEU A 257 -9.47 -19.32 0.62
CA LEU A 257 -10.31 -18.16 0.95
C LEU A 257 -11.47 -18.59 1.86
N LEU A 258 -12.14 -19.69 1.52
CA LEU A 258 -13.21 -20.27 2.35
C LEU A 258 -12.75 -20.55 3.78
N LYS A 259 -11.56 -21.14 3.93
CA LYS A 259 -11.03 -21.52 5.25
C LYS A 259 -10.63 -20.30 6.09
N GLU A 260 -9.96 -19.33 5.50
CA GLU A 260 -9.28 -18.26 6.23
C GLU A 260 -10.16 -17.00 6.38
N LEU A 261 -11.11 -16.77 5.45
CA LEU A 261 -11.99 -15.61 5.42
C LEU A 261 -13.49 -15.96 5.49
N GLY A 262 -13.88 -17.15 5.03
CA GLY A 262 -15.29 -17.55 4.90
C GLY A 262 -15.77 -17.44 3.44
N GLY A 263 -16.97 -17.95 3.18
CA GLY A 263 -17.56 -17.95 1.83
C GLY A 263 -18.55 -16.81 1.62
N PHE A 264 -18.71 -16.39 0.36
CA PHE A 264 -19.77 -15.48 -0.02
C PHE A 264 -21.10 -16.25 -0.12
N PRO A 265 -22.15 -15.82 0.60
CA PRO A 265 -23.43 -16.53 0.59
C PRO A 265 -24.13 -16.40 -0.76
N GLU A 266 -24.13 -15.20 -1.34
CA GLU A 266 -24.79 -14.81 -2.59
C GLU A 266 -23.87 -13.89 -3.40
N ASP A 267 -24.23 -13.58 -4.64
CA ASP A 267 -23.51 -12.57 -5.44
C ASP A 267 -23.89 -11.15 -5.02
N CYS A 268 -22.90 -10.26 -4.98
CA CYS A 268 -23.14 -8.85 -4.67
C CYS A 268 -23.73 -8.12 -5.89
N ILE A 269 -25.06 -8.03 -5.96
CA ILE A 269 -25.77 -7.37 -7.07
C ILE A 269 -25.56 -5.85 -7.05
N LYS A 270 -25.53 -5.24 -5.86
CA LYS A 270 -25.34 -3.79 -5.69
C LYS A 270 -24.62 -3.50 -4.39
N VAL A 271 -23.57 -2.69 -4.47
CA VAL A 271 -22.89 -2.15 -3.29
C VAL A 271 -23.79 -1.07 -2.66
N ASN A 272 -24.13 -1.24 -1.38
CA ASN A 272 -24.85 -0.24 -0.61
C ASN A 272 -24.00 1.04 -0.46
N LEU A 273 -24.58 2.22 -0.73
CA LEU A 273 -23.92 3.51 -0.59
C LEU A 273 -23.45 3.77 0.85
N ASP A 274 -24.17 3.26 1.85
CA ASP A 274 -23.77 3.43 3.25
C ASP A 274 -22.50 2.63 3.59
N TYR A 275 -22.26 1.50 2.90
CA TYR A 275 -20.96 0.82 2.99
C TYR A 275 -19.86 1.66 2.36
N ILE A 276 -20.08 2.29 1.21
CA ILE A 276 -19.07 3.15 0.59
C ILE A 276 -18.70 4.30 1.53
N ARG A 277 -19.69 4.93 2.16
CA ARG A 277 -19.47 5.98 3.17
C ARG A 277 -18.67 5.46 4.36
N SER A 278 -18.98 4.27 4.87
CA SER A 278 -18.24 3.68 6.00
C SER A 278 -16.81 3.31 5.62
N PHE A 279 -16.58 2.82 4.40
CA PHE A 279 -15.24 2.52 3.87
C PHE A 279 -14.38 3.77 3.68
N GLN A 280 -15.00 4.94 3.57
CA GLN A 280 -14.34 6.23 3.39
C GLN A 280 -14.16 6.99 4.71
N PHE A 281 -14.78 6.53 5.80
CA PHE A 281 -14.68 7.17 7.10
C PHE A 281 -13.28 7.02 7.69
N GLU A 282 -12.74 8.13 8.21
CA GLU A 282 -11.45 8.17 8.91
C GLU A 282 -11.56 9.09 10.12
N SER A 283 -10.98 8.68 11.25
CA SER A 283 -10.88 9.52 12.42
C SER A 283 -9.89 10.67 12.18
N LYS A 284 -10.23 11.83 12.74
CA LYS A 284 -9.38 13.03 12.70
C LYS A 284 -8.81 13.28 14.08
N LEU A 285 -7.55 13.71 14.12
CA LEU A 285 -6.89 14.20 15.32
C LEU A 285 -7.56 15.49 15.78
N MET A 286 -7.54 15.74 17.09
CA MET A 286 -8.15 16.91 17.70
C MET A 286 -7.60 18.20 17.07
N PRO A 287 -8.45 19.22 16.82
CA PRO A 287 -7.96 20.51 16.34
C PRO A 287 -7.05 21.17 17.38
N SER A 288 -6.08 21.97 16.92
CA SER A 288 -5.20 22.76 17.79
C SER A 288 -4.44 21.92 18.83
N THR A 289 -4.05 20.68 18.51
CA THR A 289 -3.13 19.87 19.30
C THR A 289 -1.82 19.69 18.54
N TRP A 290 -0.71 19.57 19.27
CA TRP A 290 0.55 19.15 18.67
C TRP A 290 0.41 17.69 18.21
N ILE A 291 0.87 17.42 17.00
CA ILE A 291 0.90 16.06 16.45
C ILE A 291 2.36 15.61 16.47
N VAL A 292 2.62 14.49 17.12
CA VAL A 292 3.93 13.83 17.07
C VAL A 292 3.77 12.49 16.35
N ILE A 293 4.51 12.33 15.26
CA ILE A 293 4.59 11.06 14.52
C ILE A 293 5.86 10.37 14.93
N ARG A 294 5.73 9.19 15.55
CA ARG A 294 6.86 8.34 15.91
C ARG A 294 6.99 7.23 14.89
N ILE A 295 8.21 7.01 14.42
CA ILE A 295 8.63 5.93 13.54
C ILE A 295 9.61 5.05 14.31
N ASP A 296 9.50 3.73 14.13
CA ASP A 296 10.25 2.71 14.87
C ASP A 296 10.64 1.57 13.91
N GLY A 297 11.90 1.16 13.94
CA GLY A 297 12.45 0.10 13.09
C GLY A 297 11.86 -1.28 13.40
N CYS A 298 11.19 -1.89 12.42
CA CYS A 298 10.65 -3.23 12.63
C CYS A 298 11.74 -4.30 12.53
N HIS A 299 11.87 -5.11 13.58
CA HIS A 299 12.88 -6.19 13.65
C HIS A 299 14.31 -5.69 13.41
N PHE A 300 14.61 -4.46 13.81
CA PHE A 300 15.86 -3.78 13.45
C PHE A 300 17.10 -4.40 14.10
N HIS A 301 16.94 -5.10 15.22
CA HIS A 301 18.01 -5.92 15.80
C HIS A 301 18.51 -6.98 14.80
N ARG A 302 17.57 -7.73 14.18
CA ARG A 302 17.90 -8.74 13.15
C ARG A 302 18.45 -8.06 11.90
N PHE A 303 17.93 -6.89 11.54
CA PHE A 303 18.42 -6.10 10.41
C PHE A 303 19.88 -5.69 10.59
N SER A 304 20.22 -5.17 11.77
CA SER A 304 21.57 -4.76 12.14
C SER A 304 22.55 -5.93 12.16
N GLU A 305 22.11 -7.10 12.63
CA GLU A 305 22.93 -8.31 12.63
C GLU A 305 23.21 -8.84 11.23
N ILE A 306 22.17 -8.89 10.37
CA ILE A 306 22.31 -9.39 9.00
C ILE A 306 23.19 -8.48 8.14
N HIS A 307 23.17 -7.16 8.39
CA HIS A 307 23.98 -6.18 7.66
C HIS A 307 25.27 -5.79 8.39
N GLU A 308 25.61 -6.51 9.47
CA GLU A 308 26.88 -6.38 10.20
C GLU A 308 27.17 -4.94 10.62
N PHE A 309 26.20 -4.32 11.29
CA PHE A 309 26.34 -2.99 11.86
C PHE A 309 27.20 -3.03 13.13
N ASP A 310 28.03 -2.00 13.30
CA ASP A 310 28.89 -1.85 14.48
C ASP A 310 28.06 -1.71 15.77
N LYS A 311 28.45 -2.44 16.82
CA LYS A 311 27.81 -2.38 18.15
C LYS A 311 28.71 -1.60 19.14
N PRO A 312 28.14 -0.77 20.03
CA PRO A 312 26.71 -0.56 20.26
C PRO A 312 26.05 0.44 19.30
N ASN A 313 26.83 1.25 18.57
CA ASN A 313 26.31 2.26 17.65
C ASN A 313 27.10 2.25 16.34
N ASP A 314 26.40 2.03 15.24
CA ASP A 314 26.95 2.16 13.89
C ASP A 314 26.71 3.57 13.39
N LYS A 315 27.80 4.31 13.16
CA LYS A 315 27.72 5.71 12.73
C LYS A 315 27.05 5.84 11.36
N GLN A 316 27.36 4.97 10.41
CA GLN A 316 26.79 5.02 9.07
C GLN A 316 25.29 4.72 9.12
N ALA A 317 24.87 3.75 9.92
CA ALA A 317 23.45 3.45 10.10
C ALA A 317 22.67 4.63 10.70
N LEU A 318 23.26 5.29 11.71
CA LEU A 318 22.69 6.51 12.30
C LEU A 318 22.64 7.66 11.29
N ASP A 319 23.71 7.86 10.51
CA ASP A 319 23.78 8.88 9.47
C ASP A 319 22.71 8.63 8.38
N LEU A 320 22.45 7.38 8.00
CA LEU A 320 21.36 7.02 7.09
C LEU A 320 19.99 7.40 7.66
N MET A 321 19.72 7.07 8.94
CA MET A 321 18.47 7.46 9.62
C MET A 321 18.32 9.00 9.66
N ASN A 322 19.42 9.73 9.93
CA ASN A 322 19.46 11.18 9.94
C ASN A 322 19.18 11.79 8.56
N LEU A 323 19.73 11.20 7.49
CA LEU A 323 19.47 11.62 6.11
C LEU A 323 17.99 11.44 5.74
N CYS A 324 17.39 10.32 6.13
CA CYS A 324 15.97 10.06 5.93
C CYS A 324 15.09 11.07 6.68
N ALA A 325 15.41 11.36 7.94
CA ALA A 325 14.69 12.35 8.73
C ALA A 325 14.83 13.77 8.14
N ALA A 326 16.02 14.16 7.68
CA ALA A 326 16.24 15.42 7.00
C ALA A 326 15.44 15.52 5.69
N ALA A 327 15.28 14.42 4.96
CA ALA A 327 14.42 14.37 3.77
C ALA A 327 12.94 14.52 4.12
N VAL A 328 12.48 13.88 5.21
CA VAL A 328 11.12 14.04 5.73
C VAL A 328 10.83 15.50 6.09
N LEU A 329 11.74 16.18 6.79
CA LEU A 329 11.59 17.62 7.11
C LEU A 329 11.46 18.50 5.85
N LYS A 330 12.19 18.15 4.77
CA LYS A 330 12.14 18.88 3.50
C LYS A 330 10.82 18.64 2.76
N GLU A 331 10.33 17.40 2.76
CA GLU A 331 9.12 17.00 2.03
C GLU A 331 7.84 17.46 2.74
N PHE A 332 7.81 17.42 4.08
CA PHE A 332 6.63 17.74 4.88
C PHE A 332 6.88 19.02 5.67
N GLN A 333 6.63 20.17 5.04
CA GLN A 333 6.91 21.51 5.58
C GLN A 333 6.15 21.86 6.88
N ASP A 334 5.12 21.08 7.23
CA ASP A 334 4.38 21.21 8.48
C ASP A 334 5.16 20.64 9.68
N ILE A 335 6.18 19.83 9.45
CA ILE A 335 7.07 19.30 10.50
C ILE A 335 8.09 20.37 10.85
N ILE A 336 8.18 20.75 12.12
CA ILE A 336 9.08 21.81 12.60
C ILE A 336 10.28 21.29 13.38
N PHE A 337 10.22 20.03 13.82
CA PHE A 337 11.25 19.42 14.64
C PHE A 337 11.26 17.91 14.42
N SER A 338 12.46 17.34 14.37
CA SER A 338 12.65 15.89 14.39
C SER A 338 13.74 15.51 15.38
N TYR A 339 13.57 14.40 16.07
CA TYR A 339 14.56 13.84 16.99
C TYR A 339 14.62 12.33 16.84
N GLY A 340 15.84 11.78 16.74
CA GLY A 340 16.06 10.35 16.56
C GLY A 340 16.98 9.76 17.61
N VAL A 341 16.75 8.49 17.94
CA VAL A 341 17.59 7.67 18.82
C VAL A 341 17.54 6.24 18.28
N SER A 342 18.70 5.64 18.02
CA SER A 342 18.78 4.27 17.46
C SER A 342 18.03 4.18 16.12
N ASP A 343 17.04 3.30 16.07
CA ASP A 343 16.14 2.98 14.96
C ASP A 343 14.80 3.72 15.04
N GLU A 344 14.67 4.66 15.98
CA GLU A 344 13.47 5.46 16.18
C GLU A 344 13.66 6.93 15.78
N TYR A 345 12.57 7.52 15.28
CA TYR A 345 12.47 8.95 15.00
C TYR A 345 11.11 9.52 15.42
N SER A 346 11.11 10.73 15.97
CA SER A 346 9.91 11.49 16.30
C SER A 346 9.87 12.76 15.49
N PHE A 347 8.75 13.03 14.82
CA PHE A 347 8.50 14.22 14.01
C PHE A 347 7.36 15.04 14.61
N VAL A 348 7.62 16.31 14.93
CA VAL A 348 6.64 17.21 15.55
C VAL A 348 6.08 18.15 14.49
N LEU A 349 4.77 18.08 14.26
CA LEU A 349 4.05 18.97 13.34
C LEU A 349 3.48 20.17 14.11
N LYS A 350 3.32 21.30 13.41
CA LYS A 350 2.69 22.51 13.98
C LYS A 350 1.31 22.21 14.57
N LYS A 351 0.98 22.88 15.66
CA LYS A 351 -0.32 22.78 16.36
C LYS A 351 -1.53 23.05 15.45
N ASP A 352 -1.38 23.99 14.51
CA ASP A 352 -2.39 24.42 13.55
C ASP A 352 -2.33 23.65 12.21
N SER A 353 -1.40 22.69 12.07
CA SER A 353 -1.24 21.87 10.86
C SER A 353 -2.58 21.28 10.40
N GLN A 354 -2.87 21.48 9.12
CA GLN A 354 -4.00 20.89 8.41
C GLN A 354 -3.57 19.78 7.45
N LEU A 355 -2.32 19.29 7.61
CA LEU A 355 -1.78 18.23 6.79
C LEU A 355 -2.76 17.04 6.75
N TYR A 356 -3.18 16.68 5.54
CA TYR A 356 -4.16 15.61 5.28
C TYR A 356 -5.47 15.73 6.07
N GLN A 357 -5.92 16.96 6.34
CA GLN A 357 -7.10 17.26 7.17
C GLN A 357 -7.02 16.61 8.56
N ARG A 358 -5.81 16.46 9.11
CA ARG A 358 -5.53 15.84 10.40
C ARG A 358 -5.98 14.37 10.49
N ARG A 359 -6.06 13.65 9.37
CA ARG A 359 -6.31 12.20 9.38
C ARG A 359 -5.05 11.45 9.78
N ALA A 360 -5.10 10.79 10.94
CA ALA A 360 -3.93 10.16 11.55
C ALA A 360 -3.28 9.11 10.64
N SER A 361 -4.12 8.25 10.05
CA SER A 361 -3.75 7.24 9.05
C SER A 361 -2.96 7.83 7.89
N GLU A 362 -3.47 8.89 7.26
CA GLU A 362 -2.82 9.51 6.09
C GLU A 362 -1.50 10.19 6.44
N ILE A 363 -1.41 10.86 7.59
CA ILE A 363 -0.15 11.48 8.05
C ILE A 363 0.90 10.42 8.35
N VAL A 364 0.56 9.43 9.19
CA VAL A 364 1.49 8.36 9.59
C VAL A 364 1.98 7.60 8.37
N SER A 365 1.05 7.14 7.53
CA SER A 365 1.38 6.33 6.36
C SER A 365 2.25 7.09 5.36
N ALA A 366 1.95 8.36 5.07
CA ALA A 366 2.74 9.16 4.13
C ALA A 366 4.18 9.34 4.61
N ILE A 367 4.36 9.69 5.88
CA ILE A 367 5.68 9.94 6.47
C ILE A 367 6.47 8.63 6.57
N VAL A 368 5.88 7.55 7.10
CA VAL A 368 6.59 6.27 7.25
C VAL A 368 6.92 5.64 5.90
N SER A 369 6.01 5.70 4.94
CA SER A 369 6.23 5.25 3.56
C SER A 369 7.39 6.00 2.92
N PHE A 370 7.37 7.34 2.98
CA PHE A 370 8.43 8.17 2.43
C PHE A 370 9.77 7.93 3.12
N PHE A 371 9.80 7.81 4.45
CA PHE A 371 11.01 7.48 5.21
C PHE A 371 11.60 6.15 4.75
N SER A 372 10.76 5.14 4.56
CA SER A 372 11.17 3.79 4.14
C SER A 372 11.74 3.79 2.72
N SER A 373 11.07 4.47 1.79
CA SER A 373 11.58 4.64 0.43
C SER A 373 12.90 5.42 0.40
N MET A 374 13.03 6.48 1.19
CA MET A 374 14.27 7.23 1.33
C MET A 374 15.41 6.38 1.90
N TYR A 375 15.11 5.53 2.88
CA TYR A 375 16.11 4.64 3.48
C TYR A 375 16.69 3.69 2.44
N VAL A 376 15.84 3.08 1.61
CA VAL A 376 16.31 2.21 0.52
C VAL A 376 17.07 2.99 -0.54
N MET A 377 16.55 4.16 -0.97
CA MET A 377 17.23 4.97 -1.99
C MET A 377 18.60 5.49 -1.55
N LYS A 378 18.79 5.77 -0.26
CA LYS A 378 20.04 6.29 0.30
C LYS A 378 20.99 5.21 0.81
N TRP A 379 20.61 3.95 0.68
CA TRP A 379 21.42 2.83 1.13
C TRP A 379 22.80 2.81 0.46
N GLU A 380 22.84 2.81 -0.88
CA GLU A 380 24.11 2.73 -1.64
C GLU A 380 25.00 3.97 -1.44
N ASP A 381 24.39 5.15 -1.21
CA ASP A 381 25.12 6.40 -0.90
C ASP A 381 25.90 6.29 0.43
N VAL A 382 25.34 5.57 1.42
CA VAL A 382 25.91 5.45 2.77
C VAL A 382 26.74 4.18 2.94
N PHE A 383 26.32 3.09 2.30
CA PHE A 383 26.92 1.76 2.36
C PHE A 383 27.29 1.24 0.96
N PRO A 384 28.28 1.85 0.27
CA PRO A 384 28.63 1.48 -1.10
C PRO A 384 29.14 0.03 -1.26
N GLU A 385 29.65 -0.55 -0.17
CA GLU A 385 30.20 -1.91 -0.15
C GLU A 385 29.26 -2.96 0.48
N LYS A 386 28.08 -2.56 0.98
CA LYS A 386 27.11 -3.49 1.58
C LYS A 386 25.86 -3.56 0.72
N GLU A 387 25.51 -4.76 0.27
CA GLU A 387 24.23 -5.01 -0.38
C GLU A 387 23.08 -4.96 0.63
N LEU A 388 21.96 -4.34 0.26
CA LEU A 388 20.73 -4.39 1.04
C LEU A 388 20.07 -5.77 0.87
N LYS A 389 20.26 -6.65 1.84
CA LYS A 389 19.86 -8.07 1.76
C LYS A 389 18.35 -8.27 1.77
N TYR A 390 17.59 -7.39 2.44
CA TYR A 390 16.13 -7.40 2.41
C TYR A 390 15.55 -6.01 2.69
N PRO A 391 14.31 -5.73 2.23
CA PRO A 391 13.68 -4.43 2.39
C PRO A 391 13.45 -4.09 3.88
N PRO A 392 13.96 -2.95 4.38
CA PRO A 392 13.68 -2.49 5.74
C PRO A 392 12.24 -1.98 5.80
N TYR A 393 11.64 -2.04 6.98
CA TYR A 393 10.35 -1.42 7.21
C TYR A 393 10.22 -0.95 8.65
N PHE A 394 9.29 -0.04 8.85
CA PHE A 394 9.14 0.74 10.06
C PHE A 394 7.66 0.78 10.45
N ASP A 395 7.38 0.72 11.74
CA ASP A 395 6.05 1.03 12.26
C ASP A 395 5.96 2.52 12.61
N GLY A 396 4.76 3.05 12.46
CA GLY A 396 4.46 4.45 12.67
C GLY A 396 3.25 4.60 13.57
N ARG A 397 3.30 5.57 14.48
CA ARG A 397 2.16 5.92 15.34
C ARG A 397 2.06 7.42 15.59
N THR A 398 0.84 7.88 15.83
CA THR A 398 0.56 9.26 16.20
C THR A 398 0.38 9.39 17.70
N VAL A 399 0.93 10.46 18.26
CA VAL A 399 0.71 10.91 19.62
C VAL A 399 0.14 12.32 19.58
N GLU A 400 -0.98 12.54 20.26
CA GLU A 400 -1.57 13.87 20.40
C GLU A 400 -1.15 14.49 21.71
N VAL A 401 -0.53 15.66 21.64
CA VAL A 401 -0.09 16.40 22.83
C VAL A 401 -0.89 17.69 22.90
N ALA A 402 -1.84 17.73 23.83
CA ALA A 402 -2.45 18.98 24.26
C ALA A 402 -1.36 19.85 24.90
N SER A 403 -1.44 21.17 24.73
CA SER A 403 -0.56 22.08 25.48
C SER A 403 -0.67 21.75 26.96
N LEU A 404 0.44 21.29 27.56
CA LEU A 404 0.53 21.10 29.00
C LEU A 404 0.25 22.47 29.67
N PRO A 405 -0.53 22.50 30.76
CA PRO A 405 -0.81 23.74 31.49
C PRO A 405 0.45 24.42 32.01
#